data_AF-A0A2M9KE10-F1
#
_entry.id   AF-A0A2M9KE10-F1
#
_cell.length_a   1.000
_cell.length_b   1.000
_cell.length_c   1.000
_cell.angle_alpha   90.00
_cell.angle_beta   90.00
_cell.angle_gamma   90.00
#
_symmetry.space_group_name_H-M   'P 1'
#
loop_
_entity.id
_entity.type
_entity.pdbx_description
1 polymer ?
#
loop_
_entity_poly.entity_id
_entity_poly.type
_entity_poly.pdbx_seq_one_letter_code
_entity_poly.pdbx_strand_id
1 'polypeptide(L)'
;MTFIEPGLSVRDGYAEGPLADAALSRAARAALLLDDVQEEAPTLTDGQLRDGVHRALRRYTQEQPPACQVDSFTALIRRGVRIEWSVPDRLPCA
;
A
#
# COMPACT_ATOMS: atom_id res chain seq x y z
N MET A 1 -16.57 18.75 12.49
CA MET A 1 -15.72 18.69 11.28
C MET A 1 -14.56 19.64 11.51
N THR A 2 -13.33 19.15 11.51
CA THR A 2 -12.11 19.93 11.77
C THR A 2 -11.30 19.98 10.48
N PHE A 3 -11.00 21.16 9.96
CA PHE A 3 -10.17 21.29 8.75
C PHE A 3 -8.69 21.28 9.15
N ILE A 4 -7.90 20.37 8.58
CA ILE A 4 -6.45 20.29 8.82
C ILE A 4 -5.72 21.16 7.80
N GLU A 5 -6.07 20.98 6.52
CA GLU A 5 -5.50 21.70 5.39
C GLU A 5 -6.51 21.72 4.23
N PRO A 6 -6.30 22.53 3.18
CA PRO A 6 -7.20 22.57 2.03
C PRO A 6 -7.39 21.18 1.40
N GLY A 7 -8.62 20.65 1.46
CA GLY A 7 -8.96 19.33 0.94
C GLY A 7 -8.79 18.17 1.92
N LEU A 8 -8.38 18.43 3.17
CA LEU A 8 -8.34 17.45 4.26
C LEU A 8 -9.11 17.96 5.47
N SER A 9 -10.13 17.21 5.85
CA SER A 9 -10.97 17.49 7.01
C SER A 9 -11.14 16.25 7.88
N VAL A 10 -11.54 16.42 9.13
CA VAL A 10 -11.75 15.32 10.08
C VAL A 10 -13.18 15.33 10.54
N ARG A 11 -13.83 14.17 10.50
CA ARG A 11 -15.15 13.94 11.06
C ARG A 11 -15.16 12.63 11.83
N ASP A 12 -15.62 12.70 13.08
CA ASP A 12 -15.73 11.54 13.97
C ASP A 12 -14.42 10.75 14.14
N GLY A 13 -13.28 11.45 14.10
CA GLY A 13 -11.93 10.85 14.20
C GLY A 13 -11.36 10.29 12.88
N TYR A 14 -12.04 10.49 11.75
CA TYR A 14 -11.61 10.02 10.44
C TYR A 14 -11.35 11.17 9.48
N ALA A 15 -10.35 11.00 8.61
CA ALA A 15 -10.09 11.93 7.53
C ALA A 15 -11.16 11.82 6.44
N GLU A 16 -11.66 12.97 5.99
CA GLU A 16 -12.63 13.16 4.93
C GLU A 16 -12.13 14.24 3.95
N GLY A 17 -12.55 14.13 2.69
CA GLY A 17 -12.25 15.09 1.63
C GLY A 17 -11.25 14.57 0.59
N PRO A 18 -10.96 15.37 -0.45
CA PRO A 18 -10.17 14.95 -1.61
C PRO A 18 -8.81 14.33 -1.29
N LEU A 19 -8.14 14.80 -0.23
CA LEU A 19 -6.85 14.23 0.20
C LEU A 19 -7.00 12.85 0.86
N ALA A 20 -8.06 12.66 1.66
CA ALA A 20 -8.38 11.36 2.23
C ALA A 20 -8.76 10.35 1.13
N ASP A 21 -9.60 10.78 0.17
CA ASP A 21 -9.99 9.95 -0.98
C ASP A 21 -8.78 9.57 -1.84
N ALA A 22 -7.86 10.51 -2.08
CA ALA A 22 -6.64 10.25 -2.83
C ALA A 22 -5.72 9.24 -2.12
N ALA A 23 -5.60 9.33 -0.79
CA ALA A 23 -4.82 8.40 0.01
C ALA A 23 -5.46 7.00 0.04
N LEU A 24 -6.78 6.89 0.18
CA LEU A 24 -7.51 5.62 0.05
C LEU A 24 -7.37 5.00 -1.34
N SER A 25 -7.54 5.80 -2.39
CA SER A 25 -7.37 5.34 -3.78
C SER A 25 -5.96 4.85 -4.06
N ARG A 26 -4.95 5.52 -3.50
CA ARG A 26 -3.54 5.09 -3.57
C ARG A 26 -3.34 3.76 -2.85
N ALA A 27 -3.87 3.62 -1.64
CA ALA A 27 -3.79 2.39 -0.86
C ALA A 27 -4.46 1.22 -1.60
N ALA A 28 -5.67 1.41 -2.14
CA ALA A 28 -6.37 0.43 -2.97
C ALA A 28 -5.54 -0.01 -4.18
N ARG A 29 -4.96 0.95 -4.92
CA ARG A 29 -4.11 0.63 -6.07
C ARG A 29 -2.82 -0.07 -5.69
N ALA A 30 -2.23 0.24 -4.53
CA ALA A 30 -1.04 -0.45 -4.05
C ALA A 30 -1.34 -1.89 -3.62
N ALA A 31 -2.49 -2.11 -2.97
CA ALA A 31 -2.97 -3.44 -2.62
C ALA A 31 -3.20 -4.31 -3.87
N LEU A 32 -3.88 -3.78 -4.89
CA LEU A 32 -4.08 -4.47 -6.17
C LEU A 32 -2.75 -4.86 -6.83
N LEU A 33 -1.79 -3.93 -6.90
CA LEU A 33 -0.46 -4.23 -7.45
C LEU A 33 0.25 -5.35 -6.66
N LEU A 34 0.10 -5.37 -5.34
CA LEU A 34 0.69 -6.42 -4.52
C LEU A 34 -0.02 -7.75 -4.76
N ASP A 35 -1.35 -7.78 -4.86
CA ASP A 35 -2.11 -8.98 -5.18
C ASP A 35 -1.71 -9.58 -6.54
N ASP A 36 -1.60 -8.75 -7.59
CA ASP A 36 -1.15 -9.17 -8.91
C ASP A 36 0.25 -9.81 -8.83
N VAL A 37 1.18 -9.15 -8.14
CA VAL A 37 2.56 -9.64 -7.94
C VAL A 37 2.58 -10.96 -7.16
N GLN A 38 1.68 -11.15 -6.19
CA GLN A 38 1.57 -12.38 -5.42
C GLN A 38 0.97 -13.53 -6.24
N GLU A 39 0.01 -13.24 -7.12
CA GLU A 39 -0.58 -14.22 -8.04
C GLU A 39 0.45 -14.71 -9.06
N GLU A 40 1.24 -13.80 -9.62
CA GLU A 40 2.30 -14.12 -10.59
C GLU A 40 3.59 -14.65 -9.94
N ALA A 41 3.72 -14.58 -8.61
CA ALA A 41 4.94 -14.94 -7.89
C ALA A 41 5.60 -16.29 -8.27
N PRO A 42 4.86 -17.36 -8.62
CA PRO A 42 5.45 -18.62 -9.07
C PRO A 42 6.23 -18.51 -10.39
N THR A 43 5.84 -17.59 -11.28
CA THR A 43 6.44 -17.41 -12.62
C THR A 43 7.50 -16.32 -12.65
N LEU A 44 7.50 -15.40 -11.68
CA LEU A 44 8.45 -14.31 -11.58
C LEU A 44 9.83 -14.80 -11.10
N THR A 45 10.87 -14.16 -11.62
CA THR A 45 12.23 -14.22 -11.04
C THR A 45 12.29 -13.44 -9.73
N ASP A 46 13.27 -13.74 -8.87
CA ASP A 46 13.43 -13.02 -7.59
C ASP A 46 13.63 -11.51 -7.80
N GLY A 47 14.29 -11.11 -8.88
CA GLY A 47 14.46 -9.70 -9.25
C GLY A 47 13.15 -9.02 -9.66
N GLN A 48 12.30 -9.70 -10.43
CA GLN A 48 10.98 -9.19 -10.83
C GLN A 48 10.02 -9.13 -9.65
N LEU A 49 10.03 -10.15 -8.79
CA LEU A 49 9.23 -10.19 -7.57
C LEU A 49 9.62 -9.05 -6.62
N ARG A 50 10.92 -8.83 -6.42
CA ARG A 50 11.46 -7.70 -5.65
C ARG A 50 11.04 -6.35 -6.20
N ASP A 51 11.13 -6.17 -7.53
CA ASP A 51 10.72 -4.93 -8.19
C ASP A 51 9.20 -4.68 -8.06
N GLY A 52 8.38 -5.72 -8.21
CA GLY A 52 6.93 -5.64 -8.01
C GLY A 52 6.56 -5.20 -6.59
N VAL A 53 7.16 -5.83 -5.58
CA VAL A 53 6.98 -5.46 -4.16
C VAL A 53 7.45 -4.03 -3.91
N HIS A 54 8.62 -3.65 -4.44
CA HIS A 54 9.14 -2.29 -4.32
C HIS A 54 8.16 -1.25 -4.88
N ARG A 55 7.62 -1.47 -6.08
CA ARG A 55 6.66 -0.56 -6.71
C ARG A 55 5.36 -0.43 -5.92
N ALA A 56 4.84 -1.54 -5.38
CA ALA A 56 3.65 -1.52 -4.55
C ALA A 56 3.87 -0.69 -3.27
N LEU A 57 4.97 -0.92 -2.56
CA LEU A 57 5.33 -0.18 -1.33
C LEU A 57 5.59 1.30 -1.58
N ARG A 58 6.35 1.62 -2.65
CA ARG A 58 6.61 3.01 -3.05
C ARG A 58 5.32 3.72 -3.41
N ARG A 59 4.38 3.02 -4.05
CA ARG A 59 3.07 3.61 -4.37
C ARG A 59 2.26 3.90 -3.12
N TYR A 60 2.24 2.99 -2.15
CA TYR A 60 1.50 3.18 -0.90
C TYR A 60 2.05 4.34 -0.06
N THR A 61 3.35 4.28 0.23
CA THR A 61 4.03 5.23 1.13
C THR A 61 4.31 6.58 0.49
N GLN A 62 4.36 6.64 -0.85
CA GLN A 62 4.92 7.77 -1.62
C GLN A 62 6.40 8.04 -1.32
N GLU A 63 7.06 7.16 -0.57
CA GLU A 63 8.45 7.27 -0.15
C GLU A 63 9.28 6.12 -0.72
N GLN A 64 10.60 6.23 -0.60
CA GLN A 64 11.49 5.13 -0.95
C GLN A 64 11.36 4.03 0.12
N PRO A 65 10.83 2.83 -0.19
CA PRO A 65 10.69 1.80 0.81
C PRO A 65 12.08 1.27 1.24
N PRO A 66 12.27 0.96 2.52
CA PRO A 66 13.51 0.35 3.01
C PRO A 66 13.79 -0.98 2.30
N ALA A 67 15.04 -1.19 1.89
CA ALA A 67 15.44 -2.42 1.20
C ALA A 67 15.11 -3.69 2.01
N CYS A 68 15.31 -3.66 3.33
CA CYS A 68 15.01 -4.77 4.23
C CYS A 68 13.51 -5.12 4.24
N GLN A 69 12.63 -4.13 4.12
CA GLN A 69 11.19 -4.35 4.09
C GLN A 69 10.78 -5.03 2.78
N VAL A 70 11.31 -4.55 1.64
CA VAL A 70 11.10 -5.17 0.33
C VAL A 70 11.58 -6.62 0.35
N ASP A 71 12.81 -6.86 0.82
CA ASP A 71 13.40 -8.19 0.86
C ASP A 71 12.60 -9.15 1.77
N SER A 72 12.09 -8.65 2.89
CA SER A 72 11.24 -9.43 3.80
C SER A 72 9.93 -9.86 3.14
N PHE A 73 9.23 -8.93 2.47
CA PHE A 73 7.99 -9.25 1.77
C PHE A 73 8.23 -10.17 0.58
N THR A 74 9.26 -9.93 -0.23
CA THR A 74 9.65 -10.82 -1.33
C THR A 74 9.90 -12.24 -0.83
N ALA A 75 10.62 -12.41 0.29
CA ALA A 75 10.88 -13.72 0.87
C ALA A 75 9.60 -14.41 1.39
N LEU A 76 8.67 -13.65 1.99
CA LEU A 76 7.37 -14.17 2.44
C LEU A 76 6.53 -14.68 1.26
N ILE A 77 6.38 -13.85 0.23
CA ILE A 77 5.62 -14.20 -0.98
C ILE A 77 6.21 -15.44 -1.65
N ARG A 78 7.55 -15.51 -1.75
CA ARG A 78 8.23 -16.67 -2.35
C ARG A 78 8.00 -17.97 -1.60
N ARG A 79 7.74 -17.90 -0.29
CA ARG A 79 7.39 -19.05 0.56
C ARG A 79 5.89 -19.40 0.48
N GLY A 80 5.12 -18.71 -0.36
CA GLY A 80 3.67 -18.89 -0.48
C GLY A 80 2.88 -18.21 0.63
N VAL A 81 3.49 -17.30 1.40
CA VAL A 81 2.77 -16.50 2.40
C VAL A 81 2.09 -15.35 1.68
N ARG A 82 0.76 -15.34 1.72
CA ARG A 82 -0.03 -14.21 1.21
C ARG A 82 0.00 -13.07 2.22
N ILE A 83 0.39 -11.90 1.74
CA ILE A 83 0.34 -10.63 2.45
C ILE A 83 -1.02 -10.01 2.13
N GLU A 84 -1.90 -9.99 3.13
CA GLU A 84 -3.13 -9.22 3.04
C GLU A 84 -2.84 -7.77 3.35
N TRP A 85 -3.03 -6.91 2.35
CA TRP A 85 -2.97 -5.47 2.53
C TRP A 85 -4.38 -4.92 2.66
N SER A 86 -4.93 -4.96 3.87
CA SER A 86 -6.27 -4.43 4.13
C SER A 86 -6.25 -2.91 3.97
N VAL A 87 -6.99 -2.41 2.98
CA VAL A 87 -7.23 -0.98 2.82
C VAL A 87 -8.45 -0.63 3.65
N PRO A 88 -8.33 0.23 4.67
CA PRO A 88 -9.47 0.58 5.50
C PRO A 88 -10.48 1.40 4.68
N ASP A 89 -11.77 1.28 4.98
CA ASP A 89 -12.82 2.10 4.33
C ASP A 89 -12.68 3.60 4.64
N ARG A 90 -11.98 3.94 5.73
CA ARG A 90 -11.74 5.30 6.18
C ARG A 90 -10.33 5.43 6.76
N LEU A 91 -9.68 6.56 6.51
CA LEU A 91 -8.38 6.84 7.10
C LEU A 91 -8.57 7.38 8.52
N PRO A 92 -8.01 6.73 9.55
CA PRO A 92 -8.02 7.29 10.90
C PRO A 92 -7.20 8.58 10.91
N CYS A 93 -7.70 9.61 11.58
CA CYS A 93 -6.87 10.77 11.90
C CYS A 93 -6.00 10.46 13.11
N ALA A 94 -4.68 10.62 12.91
CA ALA A 94 -3.67 10.49 13.96
C ALA A 94 -3.75 11.63 14.98
#